data_AF-A0A077SMB7-F1
#
_entry.id   AF-A0A077SMB7-F1
#
_cell.length_a   1.000
_cell.length_b   1.000
_cell.length_c   1.000
_cell.angle_alpha   90.00
_cell.angle_beta   90.00
_cell.angle_gamma   90.00
#
_symmetry.space_group_name_H-M   'P 1'
#
loop_
_entity.id
_entity.type
_entity.pdbx_description
1 polymer ?
#
loop_
_entity_poly.entity_id
_entity_poly.type
_entity_poly.pdbx_seq_one_letter_code
_entity_poly.pdbx_strand_id
1 'polypeptide(L)'
;GAILEWDRSAALADFILMRPSGAPRAVLALRGTLLKTPTIRRDMEDDLRFLAWESLKGSVRYSVALEALKSTVEKYGSFNVCIAGHSLGAGFALQVGKSLAKQGVFVETHLFNPPSVSLAMSLRSI
;
A
#
# COMPACT_ATOMS: atom_id res chain seq x y z
N GLY A 1 -1.80 -7.88 -4.68
CA GLY A 1 -2.48 -7.29 -3.52
C GLY A 1 -3.95 -7.61 -3.62
N ALA A 2 -4.79 -6.97 -2.81
CA ALA A 2 -6.24 -7.06 -2.89
C ALA A 2 -6.85 -5.68 -2.63
N ILE A 3 -8.02 -5.42 -3.20
CA ILE A 3 -8.86 -4.28 -2.85
C ILE A 3 -9.98 -4.83 -1.97
N LEU A 4 -10.08 -4.34 -0.74
CA LEU A 4 -11.12 -4.69 0.21
C LEU A 4 -12.11 -3.53 0.27
N GLU A 5 -13.30 -3.73 -0.28
CA GLU A 5 -14.35 -2.72 -0.28
C GLU A 5 -15.32 -2.95 0.88
N TRP A 6 -15.90 -1.87 1.41
CA TRP A 6 -16.98 -1.95 2.39
C TRP A 6 -18.22 -2.60 1.75
N ASP A 7 -18.52 -3.81 2.20
CA ASP A 7 -19.72 -4.54 1.80
C ASP A 7 -20.87 -4.25 2.77
N ARG A 8 -21.91 -3.58 2.25
CA ARG A 8 -23.12 -3.28 3.03
C ARG A 8 -23.93 -4.53 3.36
N SER A 9 -23.97 -5.52 2.48
CA SER A 9 -24.72 -6.74 2.69
C SER A 9 -24.10 -7.59 3.80
N ALA A 10 -22.77 -7.73 3.78
CA ALA A 10 -22.02 -8.39 4.85
C ALA A 10 -22.17 -7.65 6.18
N ALA A 11 -22.05 -6.31 6.18
CA ALA A 11 -22.24 -5.50 7.39
C ALA A 11 -23.64 -5.67 8.01
N LEU A 12 -24.69 -5.75 7.19
CA LEU A 12 -26.06 -5.95 7.67
C LEU A 12 -26.28 -7.34 8.28
N ALA A 13 -25.60 -8.37 7.77
CA ALA A 13 -25.63 -9.71 8.36
C ALA A 13 -25.10 -9.73 9.80
N ASP A 14 -24.14 -8.84 10.10
CA ASP A 14 -23.56 -8.63 11.43
C ASP A 14 -24.28 -7.52 12.24
N PHE A 15 -25.48 -7.09 11.82
CA PHE A 15 -26.25 -6.00 12.43
C PHE A 15 -25.52 -4.64 12.49
N ILE A 16 -24.54 -4.42 11.61
CA ILE A 16 -23.83 -3.14 11.47
C ILE A 16 -24.60 -2.25 10.49
N LEU A 17 -25.43 -1.36 11.03
CA LEU A 17 -26.36 -0.54 10.24
C LEU A 17 -25.67 0.55 9.40
N MET A 18 -24.54 1.07 9.89
CA MET A 18 -23.80 2.16 9.25
C MET A 18 -22.29 1.89 9.33
N ARG A 19 -21.55 2.28 8.29
CA ARG A 19 -20.08 2.25 8.31
C ARG A 19 -19.58 3.15 9.45
N PRO A 20 -18.68 2.66 10.34
CA PRO A 20 -18.13 3.47 11.42
C PRO A 20 -17.52 4.78 10.93
N SER A 21 -17.65 5.84 11.73
CA SER A 21 -17.01 7.12 11.42
C SER A 21 -15.49 6.94 11.35
N GLY A 22 -14.87 7.51 10.32
CA GLY A 22 -13.43 7.37 10.06
C GLY A 22 -13.00 6.07 9.38
N ALA A 23 -13.88 5.08 9.17
CA ALA A 23 -13.52 3.87 8.44
C ALA A 23 -13.44 4.11 6.92
N PRO A 24 -12.38 3.67 6.23
CA PRO A 24 -12.26 3.79 4.79
C PRO A 24 -13.34 2.94 4.08
N ARG A 25 -13.71 3.34 2.86
CA ARG A 25 -14.64 2.59 2.00
C ARG A 25 -13.91 1.50 1.22
N ALA A 26 -12.63 1.73 0.92
CA ALA A 26 -11.80 0.75 0.26
C ALA A 26 -10.38 0.76 0.82
N VAL A 27 -9.80 -0.43 0.96
CA VAL A 27 -8.41 -0.64 1.38
C VAL A 27 -7.67 -1.36 0.27
N LEU A 28 -6.64 -0.73 -0.29
CA LEU A 28 -5.70 -1.42 -1.18
C LEU A 28 -4.60 -2.07 -0.33
N ALA A 29 -4.67 -3.39 -0.15
CA ALA A 29 -3.70 -4.16 0.61
C ALA A 29 -2.64 -4.77 -0.31
N LEU A 30 -1.39 -4.33 -0.16
CA LEU A 30 -0.24 -4.83 -0.91
C LEU A 30 0.51 -5.89 -0.11
N ARG A 31 0.67 -7.05 -0.74
CA ARG A 31 1.34 -8.20 -0.16
C ARG A 31 2.86 -8.01 -0.22
N GLY A 32 3.55 -8.37 0.86
CA GLY A 32 4.99 -8.62 0.84
C GLY A 32 5.36 -9.93 0.13
N THR A 33 6.63 -10.31 0.23
CA THR A 33 7.13 -11.57 -0.35
C THR A 33 6.54 -12.78 0.37
N LEU A 34 6.20 -13.82 -0.38
CA LEU A 34 5.82 -15.14 0.15
C LEU A 34 7.09 -15.93 0.48
N LEU A 35 7.34 -16.21 1.76
CA LEU A 35 8.56 -16.90 2.19
C LEU A 35 8.21 -18.16 2.98
N LYS A 36 8.77 -19.30 2.56
CA LYS A 36 8.79 -20.56 3.33
C LYS A 36 10.20 -20.72 3.92
N THR A 37 10.32 -21.12 5.19
CA THR A 37 11.56 -21.62 5.86
C THR A 37 12.67 -20.58 6.22
N PRO A 38 13.73 -20.91 7.01
CA PRO A 38 14.34 -20.01 8.02
C PRO A 38 15.35 -18.97 7.50
N THR A 39 15.63 -18.90 6.20
CA THR A 39 16.52 -17.89 5.58
C THR A 39 15.85 -16.52 5.38
N ILE A 40 14.59 -16.38 5.82
CA ILE A 40 13.67 -15.25 5.69
C ILE A 40 14.33 -13.87 5.69
N ARG A 41 15.12 -13.54 6.72
CA ARG A 41 15.67 -12.17 6.85
C ARG A 41 16.69 -11.84 5.78
N ARG A 42 17.54 -12.81 5.39
CA ARG A 42 18.60 -12.58 4.41
C ARG A 42 18.02 -12.49 3.00
N ASP A 43 17.12 -13.41 2.65
CA ASP A 43 16.44 -13.39 1.35
C ASP A 43 15.60 -12.13 1.17
N MET A 44 14.96 -11.63 2.24
CA MET A 44 14.27 -10.33 2.22
C MET A 44 15.20 -9.15 1.97
N GLU A 45 16.38 -9.15 2.60
CA GLU A 45 17.36 -8.08 2.46
C GLU A 45 17.96 -8.06 1.06
N ASP A 46 18.22 -9.24 0.48
CA ASP A 46 18.71 -9.40 -0.88
C ASP A 46 17.63 -9.05 -1.93
N ASP A 47 16.39 -9.54 -1.78
CA ASP A 47 15.26 -9.15 -2.64
C ASP A 47 15.03 -7.63 -2.59
N LEU A 48 15.13 -7.04 -1.40
CA LEU A 48 15.00 -5.61 -1.23
C LEU A 48 16.13 -4.86 -1.90
N ARG A 49 17.38 -5.31 -1.72
CA ARG A 49 18.55 -4.68 -2.33
C ARG A 49 18.45 -4.75 -3.86
N PHE A 50 18.03 -5.88 -4.40
CA PHE A 50 17.75 -6.06 -5.82
C PHE A 50 16.66 -5.09 -6.30
N LEU A 51 15.52 -5.00 -5.60
CA LEU A 51 14.42 -4.10 -5.97
C LEU A 51 14.72 -2.62 -5.75
N ALA A 52 15.59 -2.28 -4.79
CA ALA A 52 16.06 -0.92 -4.58
C ALA A 52 17.05 -0.50 -5.68
N TRP A 53 17.92 -1.42 -6.11
CA TRP A 53 18.87 -1.21 -7.19
C TRP A 53 18.19 -1.08 -8.55
N GLU A 54 17.17 -1.92 -8.81
CA GLU A 54 16.35 -1.88 -10.04
C GLU A 54 15.16 -0.88 -9.95
N SER A 55 14.97 -0.22 -8.81
CA SER A 55 13.83 0.64 -8.48
C SER A 55 12.47 -0.06 -8.56
N LEU A 56 11.78 -0.16 -7.41
CA LEU A 56 10.39 -0.62 -7.29
C LEU A 56 9.45 0.03 -8.34
N LYS A 57 9.69 1.29 -8.74
CA LYS A 57 8.92 2.02 -9.77
C LYS A 57 8.95 1.36 -11.16
N GLY A 58 10.00 0.63 -11.49
CA GLY A 58 10.14 -0.06 -12.78
C GLY A 58 9.39 -1.39 -12.84
N SER A 59 8.89 -1.90 -11.72
CA SER A 59 8.23 -3.19 -11.68
C SER A 59 6.77 -3.12 -12.15
N VAL A 60 6.31 -4.19 -12.82
CA VAL A 60 4.89 -4.37 -13.20
C VAL A 60 3.96 -4.23 -11.97
N ARG A 61 4.40 -4.74 -10.81
CA ARG A 61 3.65 -4.66 -9.56
C ARG A 61 3.40 -3.21 -9.11
N TYR A 62 4.38 -2.32 -9.31
CA TYR A 62 4.20 -0.90 -8.99
C TYR A 62 3.18 -0.24 -9.91
N SER A 63 3.30 -0.45 -11.23
CA SER A 63 2.38 0.16 -12.21
C SER A 63 0.94 -0.28 -11.97
N VAL A 64 0.72 -1.58 -11.76
CA VAL A 64 -0.60 -2.15 -11.45
C VAL A 64 -1.13 -1.61 -10.12
N ALA A 65 -0.30 -1.49 -9.08
CA ALA A 65 -0.73 -0.96 -7.80
C ALA A 65 -1.07 0.54 -7.86
N LEU A 66 -0.33 1.33 -8.65
CA LEU A 66 -0.61 2.75 -8.85
C LEU A 66 -1.91 2.95 -9.63
N GLU A 67 -2.13 2.20 -10.69
CA GLU A 67 -3.38 2.23 -11.46
C GLU A 67 -4.57 1.81 -10.59
N ALA A 68 -4.45 0.69 -9.87
CA ALA A 68 -5.48 0.23 -8.94
C ALA A 68 -5.81 1.28 -7.88
N LEU A 69 -4.81 1.96 -7.31
CA LEU A 69 -5.03 3.03 -6.35
C LEU A 69 -5.76 4.21 -6.99
N LYS A 70 -5.34 4.65 -8.17
CA LYS A 70 -5.98 5.74 -8.92
C LYS A 70 -7.46 5.44 -9.18
N SER A 71 -7.77 4.29 -9.76
CA SER A 71 -9.15 3.90 -10.06
C SER A 71 -10.02 3.79 -8.80
N THR A 72 -9.45 3.32 -7.68
CA THR A 72 -10.17 3.23 -6.40
C THR A 72 -10.45 4.62 -5.82
N VAL A 73 -9.49 5.53 -5.91
CA VAL A 73 -9.64 6.92 -5.47
C VAL A 73 -10.62 7.68 -6.34
N GLU A 74 -10.62 7.47 -7.66
CA GLU A 74 -11.63 8.04 -8.57
C GLU A 74 -13.04 7.55 -8.22
N LYS A 75 -13.19 6.27 -7.85
CA LYS A 75 -14.48 5.67 -7.50
C LYS A 75 -15.03 6.13 -6.14
N TYR A 76 -14.16 6.32 -5.14
CA TYR A 76 -14.60 6.52 -3.75
C TYR A 76 -14.19 7.84 -3.10
N GLY A 77 -13.30 8.61 -3.74
CA GLY A 77 -12.66 9.80 -3.18
C GLY A 77 -11.51 9.44 -2.25
N SER A 78 -10.47 10.28 -2.23
CA SER A 78 -9.21 9.97 -1.54
C SER A 78 -9.35 9.82 -0.02
N PHE A 79 -10.27 10.56 0.61
CA PHE A 79 -10.59 10.46 2.05
C PHE A 79 -11.30 9.16 2.44
N ASN A 80 -11.80 8.38 1.48
CA ASN A 80 -12.45 7.09 1.72
C ASN A 80 -11.59 5.91 1.29
N VAL A 81 -10.33 6.14 0.92
CA VAL A 81 -9.42 5.09 0.48
C VAL A 81 -8.21 5.10 1.40
N CYS A 82 -7.74 3.92 1.77
CA CYS A 82 -6.42 3.78 2.34
C CYS A 82 -5.63 2.70 1.59
N ILE A 83 -4.30 2.82 1.65
CA ILE A 83 -3.38 1.83 1.12
C ILE A 83 -2.58 1.26 2.28
N ALA A 84 -2.41 -0.06 2.30
CA ALA A 84 -1.68 -0.75 3.36
C ALA A 84 -0.71 -1.77 2.78
N GLY A 85 0.36 -2.06 3.51
CA GLY A 85 1.26 -3.14 3.13
C GLY A 85 2.18 -3.57 4.25
N HIS A 86 2.64 -4.82 4.20
CA HIS A 86 3.63 -5.38 5.12
C HIS A 86 4.92 -5.73 4.37
N SER A 87 6.08 -5.50 5.00
CA SER A 87 7.39 -5.84 4.43
C SER A 87 7.52 -5.22 3.03
N LEU A 88 7.87 -5.99 2.00
CA LEU A 88 7.96 -5.50 0.62
C LEU A 88 6.67 -4.80 0.14
N GLY A 89 5.51 -5.24 0.59
CA GLY A 89 4.22 -4.60 0.27
C GLY A 89 4.12 -3.19 0.83
N ALA A 90 4.73 -2.92 1.99
CA ALA A 90 4.82 -1.58 2.56
C ALA A 90 5.71 -0.67 1.70
N GLY A 91 6.81 -1.21 1.15
CA GLY A 91 7.66 -0.48 0.20
C GLY A 91 6.89 -0.03 -1.04
N PHE A 92 6.10 -0.93 -1.64
CA PHE A 92 5.20 -0.56 -2.73
C PHE A 92 4.14 0.46 -2.31
N ALA A 93 3.49 0.27 -1.16
CA ALA A 93 2.45 1.16 -0.66
C ALA A 93 2.98 2.60 -0.49
N LEU A 94 4.17 2.73 0.09
CA LEU A 94 4.85 4.02 0.25
C LEU A 94 5.16 4.68 -1.10
N GLN A 95 5.72 3.95 -2.06
CA GLN A 95 6.10 4.54 -3.34
C GLN A 95 4.90 4.95 -4.19
N VAL A 96 3.85 4.12 -4.19
CA VAL A 96 2.61 4.40 -4.91
C VAL A 96 1.88 5.57 -4.25
N GLY A 97 1.72 5.56 -2.93
CA GLY A 97 1.14 6.67 -2.17
C GLY A 97 1.89 7.98 -2.37
N LYS A 98 3.24 7.96 -2.31
CA LYS A 98 4.09 9.13 -2.61
C LYS A 98 3.87 9.65 -4.03
N SER A 99 3.67 8.77 -5.01
CA SER A 99 3.48 9.17 -6.40
C SER A 99 2.10 9.77 -6.65
N LEU A 100 1.08 9.33 -5.92
CA LEU A 100 -0.24 9.95 -5.90
C LEU A 100 -0.20 11.33 -5.21
N ALA A 101 0.49 11.43 -4.08
CA ALA A 101 0.67 12.70 -3.35
C ALA A 101 1.37 13.77 -4.18
N LYS A 102 2.35 13.38 -5.01
CA LYS A 102 2.98 14.29 -5.99
C LYS A 102 2.02 14.85 -7.05
N GLN A 103 0.89 14.19 -7.27
CA GLN A 103 -0.20 14.67 -8.15
C GLN A 103 -1.26 15.48 -7.37
N GLY A 104 -1.01 15.79 -6.09
CA GLY A 104 -1.94 16.55 -5.23
C GLY A 104 -3.04 15.72 -4.59
N VAL A 105 -3.00 14.38 -4.73
CA VAL A 105 -4.02 13.48 -4.18
C VAL A 105 -3.45 12.70 -3.00
N PHE A 106 -3.94 13.01 -1.81
CA PHE A 106 -3.45 12.44 -0.55
C PHE A 106 -4.34 11.27 -0.10
N VAL A 107 -3.71 10.14 0.20
CA VAL A 107 -4.38 8.90 0.64
C VAL A 107 -3.70 8.40 1.91
N GLU A 108 -4.49 7.94 2.87
CA GLU A 108 -3.96 7.37 4.10
C GLU A 108 -3.15 6.10 3.82
N THR A 109 -1.94 6.03 4.37
CA THR A 109 -0.95 4.99 4.01
C THR A 109 -0.45 4.29 5.28
N HIS A 110 -0.80 3.00 5.44
CA HIS A 110 -0.42 2.19 6.59
C HIS A 110 0.72 1.22 6.25
N LEU A 111 1.87 1.41 6.88
CA LEU A 111 3.10 0.67 6.55
C LEU A 111 3.51 -0.21 7.73
N PHE A 112 3.53 -1.52 7.52
CA PHE A 112 3.89 -2.49 8.56
C PHE A 112 5.26 -3.10 8.26
N ASN A 113 6.21 -2.92 9.18
CA ASN A 113 7.58 -3.41 9.05
C ASN A 113 8.17 -3.13 7.65
N PRO A 114 8.15 -1.86 7.17
CA PRO A 114 8.66 -1.55 5.84
C PRO A 114 10.14 -1.91 5.75
N PRO A 115 10.62 -2.31 4.57
CA PRO A 115 12.02 -2.60 4.36
C PRO A 115 12.89 -1.42 4.81
N SER A 116 13.95 -1.71 5.57
CA SER A 116 14.94 -0.73 6.03
C SER A 116 15.82 -0.23 4.87
N VAL A 117 15.22 0.38 3.85
CA VAL A 117 15.91 1.32 2.98
C VAL A 117 15.81 2.65 3.70
N SER A 118 16.86 2.99 4.45
CA SER A 118 17.06 4.25 5.16
C SER A 118 15.95 5.29 4.94
N LEU A 119 15.17 5.58 5.98
CA LEU A 119 14.32 6.77 6.07
C LEU A 119 15.11 8.08 5.80
N ALA A 120 16.43 8.02 5.57
CA ALA A 120 17.25 9.09 5.05
C ALA A 120 17.31 9.07 3.52
N MET A 121 16.27 9.56 2.85
CA MET A 121 16.41 10.37 1.64
C MET A 121 15.24 11.36 1.55
N SER A 122 15.50 12.56 2.06
CA SER A 122 14.75 13.80 1.85
C SER A 122 13.52 14.04 2.74
N LEU A 123 13.81 14.42 3.99
CA LEU A 123 13.04 15.44 4.73
C LEU A 123 13.47 16.87 4.32
N ARG A 124 14.10 17.05 3.15
CA ARG A 124 14.44 18.36 2.58
C ARG A 124 14.51 18.28 1.06
N SER A 125 13.54 18.89 0.40
CA SER A 125 13.83 19.73 -0.75
C SER A 125 12.83 20.89 -0.75
N ILE A 126 13.37 22.05 -0.36
CA ILE A 126 12.82 23.42 -0.39
C ILE A 126 11.75 23.69 0.67
#